data_AF-A0A8H7UNH2-F1
#
_entry.id   AF-A0A8H7UNH2-F1
#
_cell.length_a   1.000
_cell.length_b   1.000
_cell.length_c   1.000
_cell.angle_alpha   90.00
_cell.angle_beta   90.00
_cell.angle_gamma   90.00
#
_symmetry.space_group_name_H-M   'P 1'
#
loop_
_entity.id
_entity.type
_entity.pdbx_description
1 polymer ?
#
loop_
_entity_poly.entity_id
_entity_poly.type
_entity_poly.pdbx_seq_one_letter_code
_entity_poly.pdbx_strand_id
1 'polypeptide(L)'
;MTTTIINSLPIEIIELISINTSTHDLLEVILVSKSWYHFFYNFIYRSLSIDTYDKQQRILSAFYTGKLPGHYVRSLTLKGIDLTEHDTFHLTKLFSEVDTLVMDWNIWSSSLQFQAHFDSEAPISFIHPTQGLPPSVDHLFSYYGSHNLRHLTIDAVNQDNTDIWSILASCPRLRTLKLLNLNHEHIITLGYLETIHQLCPHLVDLSIKCTRSDPNPALLPQFSENQDRIVLTRTILESFSLASKSGSAKWPYWLPYFSAKYPHLQHIQFKHCGLGKDRGGNQTIPDQVYTLFTHGCRQLKSIRWNNIIVQHDQQKGLFSLCDQHHEKQQIQPFLHLKRIEAYENFQIPGSIQLSPLVQQGTLMSSLLTSLTIGHPPADVTTAQVIEAIGNCRNLVSLKIQECFIDPEMAYGMDDILTHCKSLHTLYIKDVHLITKCNTIISNHPLKKLKLKRSSFNEGVFDTISRACSQLDHVELLCCFQRDRRDQIRILLPRQELTTLKIQGLRTRRYYAGCRIRFFQINQFWHYMSQYDIHIHPVGQKIAFQKYRNMEFAHTLDRLDERDIQELKSLVTTETLKAWDIEAVLRNLQIPNTCLDASLWDPEALYYSGFVKIEFKSVQHLLINNKLVL
;
A
#
# COMPACT_ATOMS: atom_id res chain seq x y z
N MET A 1 -53.58 8.79 5.61
CA MET A 1 -52.19 9.28 5.75
C MET A 1 -51.37 8.17 6.38
N THR A 2 -50.56 7.46 5.61
CA THR A 2 -49.65 6.44 6.15
C THR A 2 -48.47 7.15 6.80
N THR A 3 -48.44 7.20 8.13
CA THR A 3 -47.26 7.63 8.88
C THR A 3 -46.09 6.77 8.46
N THR A 4 -45.11 7.37 7.78
CA THR A 4 -43.89 6.68 7.38
C THR A 4 -43.19 6.16 8.63
N ILE A 5 -42.87 4.86 8.66
CA ILE A 5 -42.25 4.13 9.80
C ILE A 5 -41.10 4.92 10.45
N ILE A 6 -40.35 5.70 9.67
CA ILE A 6 -39.25 6.53 10.15
C ILE A 6 -39.65 7.53 11.25
N ASN A 7 -40.88 8.09 11.22
CA ASN A 7 -41.35 9.03 12.23
C ASN A 7 -41.60 8.36 13.60
N SER A 8 -41.61 7.02 13.64
CA SER A 8 -41.76 6.25 14.88
C SER A 8 -40.44 5.72 15.43
N LEU A 9 -39.32 5.92 14.72
CA LEU A 9 -38.01 5.47 15.19
C LEU A 9 -37.44 6.46 16.22
N PRO A 10 -36.87 5.97 17.33
CA PRO A 10 -36.09 6.80 18.25
C PRO A 10 -34.89 7.45 17.53
N ILE A 11 -34.51 8.65 17.95
CA ILE A 11 -33.43 9.42 17.33
C ILE A 11 -32.09 8.68 17.40
N GLU A 12 -31.89 7.85 18.41
CA GLU A 12 -30.70 7.02 18.60
C GLU A 12 -30.56 5.97 17.48
N ILE A 13 -31.69 5.44 16.99
CA ILE A 13 -31.69 4.50 15.87
C ILE A 13 -31.34 5.24 14.57
N ILE A 14 -31.89 6.44 14.37
CA ILE A 14 -31.54 7.30 13.23
C ILE A 14 -30.05 7.65 13.25
N GLU A 15 -29.52 8.01 14.42
CA GLU A 15 -28.10 8.31 14.60
C GLU A 15 -27.25 7.06 14.27
N LEU A 16 -27.62 5.89 14.77
CA LEU A 16 -26.92 4.63 14.46
C LEU A 16 -26.93 4.31 12.96
N ILE A 17 -28.06 4.52 12.28
CA ILE A 17 -28.12 4.39 10.81
C ILE A 17 -27.15 5.38 10.17
N SER A 18 -27.17 6.64 10.59
CA SER A 18 -26.31 7.69 10.02
C SER A 18 -24.82 7.40 10.21
N ILE A 19 -24.41 6.87 11.37
CA ILE A 19 -23.02 6.52 11.68
C ILE A 19 -22.49 5.43 10.73
N ASN A 20 -23.38 4.51 10.33
CA ASN A 20 -23.03 3.39 9.46
C ASN A 20 -23.32 3.65 7.98
N THR A 21 -23.71 4.88 7.61
CA THR A 21 -24.01 5.27 6.24
C THR A 21 -22.93 6.22 5.73
N SER A 22 -22.44 6.02 4.51
CA SER A 22 -21.45 6.93 3.93
C SER A 22 -22.06 8.31 3.68
N THR A 23 -21.26 9.38 3.66
CA THR A 23 -21.78 10.74 3.36
C THR A 23 -22.46 10.80 2.00
N HIS A 24 -21.97 10.06 1.01
CA HIS A 24 -22.59 9.97 -0.32
C HIS A 24 -23.97 9.33 -0.24
N ASP A 25 -24.08 8.20 0.46
CA ASP A 25 -25.37 7.52 0.61
C ASP A 25 -26.34 8.33 1.47
N LEU A 26 -25.84 9.09 2.46
CA LEU A 26 -26.66 10.02 3.23
C LEU A 26 -27.29 11.12 2.38
N LEU A 27 -26.61 11.56 1.30
CA LEU A 27 -27.18 12.52 0.35
C LEU A 27 -28.36 11.90 -0.41
N GLU A 28 -28.28 10.63 -0.81
CA GLU A 28 -29.39 9.92 -1.44
C GLU A 28 -30.55 9.70 -0.44
N VAL A 29 -30.21 9.35 0.81
CA VAL A 29 -31.15 9.12 1.91
C VAL A 29 -32.02 10.35 2.20
N ILE A 30 -31.46 11.57 2.21
CA ILE A 30 -32.25 12.78 2.46
C ILE A 30 -33.21 13.13 1.30
N LEU A 31 -32.99 12.58 0.10
CA LEU A 31 -33.84 12.82 -1.06
C LEU A 31 -35.07 11.89 -1.11
N VAL A 32 -35.11 10.85 -0.27
CA VAL A 32 -36.22 9.88 -0.23
C VAL A 32 -37.56 10.54 0.11
N SER A 33 -37.59 11.39 1.15
CA SER A 33 -38.79 12.15 1.52
C SER A 33 -38.46 13.32 2.45
N LYS A 34 -39.41 14.24 2.64
CA LYS A 34 -39.26 15.37 3.58
C LYS A 34 -38.99 14.93 5.02
N SER A 35 -39.57 13.81 5.46
CA SER A 35 -39.30 13.25 6.80
C SER A 35 -37.86 12.78 6.91
N TRP A 36 -37.37 12.04 5.90
CA TRP A 36 -35.99 11.57 5.85
C TRP A 36 -35.00 12.73 5.82
N TYR A 37 -35.29 13.76 5.03
CA TYR A 37 -34.53 15.01 5.03
C TYR A 37 -34.41 15.58 6.45
N HIS A 38 -35.52 15.74 7.17
CA HIS A 38 -35.49 16.31 8.52
C HIS A 38 -34.62 15.50 9.50
N PHE A 39 -34.68 14.17 9.43
CA PHE A 39 -33.92 13.30 10.33
C PHE A 39 -32.43 13.22 9.96
N PHE A 40 -32.10 13.09 8.68
CA PHE A 40 -30.74 12.78 8.23
C PHE A 40 -29.90 14.00 7.84
N TYR A 41 -30.51 15.14 7.52
CA TYR A 41 -29.79 16.32 7.02
C TYR A 41 -28.68 16.78 7.96
N ASN A 42 -28.94 16.80 9.27
CA ASN A 42 -27.96 17.25 10.26
C ASN A 42 -26.72 16.35 10.32
N PHE A 43 -26.89 15.04 10.04
CA PHE A 43 -25.80 14.07 10.09
C PHE A 43 -24.84 14.16 8.89
N ILE A 44 -25.23 14.84 7.81
CA ILE A 44 -24.32 15.16 6.69
C ILE A 44 -23.13 15.99 7.19
N TYR A 45 -23.35 16.82 8.21
CA TYR A 45 -22.31 17.68 8.80
C TYR A 45 -21.49 16.98 9.89
N ARG A 46 -21.73 15.70 10.18
CA ARG A 46 -21.03 14.97 11.25
C ARG A 46 -19.51 14.95 11.05
N SER A 47 -19.06 14.91 9.80
CA SER A 47 -17.65 15.03 9.43
C SER A 47 -17.47 16.24 8.51
N LEU A 48 -16.61 17.16 8.93
CA LEU A 48 -16.35 18.41 8.24
C LEU A 48 -14.86 18.51 7.90
N SER A 49 -14.56 18.87 6.65
CA SER A 49 -13.19 19.06 6.17
C SER A 49 -13.01 20.46 5.62
N ILE A 50 -12.09 21.21 6.22
CA ILE A 50 -11.66 22.54 5.81
C ILE A 50 -10.25 22.40 5.25
N ASP A 51 -10.12 22.42 3.93
CA ASP A 51 -8.85 22.23 3.21
C ASP A 51 -8.39 23.48 2.43
N THR A 52 -9.18 24.56 2.44
CA THR A 52 -8.87 25.84 1.79
C THR A 52 -9.47 27.02 2.56
N TYR A 53 -8.89 28.20 2.39
CA TYR A 53 -9.37 29.43 3.00
C TYR A 53 -10.79 29.82 2.54
N ASP A 54 -11.12 29.65 1.27
CA ASP A 54 -12.49 29.91 0.77
C ASP A 54 -13.52 28.98 1.41
N LYS A 55 -13.19 27.69 1.59
CA LYS A 55 -14.06 26.76 2.33
C LYS A 55 -14.20 27.16 3.80
N GLN A 56 -13.11 27.58 4.45
CA GLN A 56 -13.15 28.08 5.83
C GLN A 56 -14.15 29.23 5.96
N GLN A 57 -14.02 30.27 5.14
CA GLN A 57 -14.90 31.44 5.19
C GLN A 57 -16.36 31.08 4.92
N ARG A 58 -16.64 30.23 3.92
CA ARG A 58 -18.00 29.77 3.61
C ARG A 58 -18.62 28.95 4.74
N ILE A 59 -17.84 28.03 5.31
CA ILE A 59 -18.32 27.17 6.41
C ILE A 59 -18.57 28.02 7.64
N LEU A 60 -17.57 28.79 8.09
CA LEU A 60 -17.70 29.61 9.29
C LEU A 60 -18.87 30.60 9.17
N SER A 61 -19.02 31.29 8.03
CA SER A 61 -20.16 32.19 7.81
C SER A 61 -21.51 31.46 7.81
N ALA A 62 -21.61 30.28 7.18
CA ALA A 62 -22.85 29.51 7.16
C ALA A 62 -23.27 29.05 8.57
N PHE A 63 -22.33 28.55 9.38
CA PHE A 63 -22.61 28.16 10.77
C PHE A 63 -22.86 29.37 11.67
N TYR A 64 -22.17 30.50 11.46
CA TYR A 64 -22.35 31.72 12.23
C TYR A 64 -23.74 32.34 12.07
N THR A 65 -24.34 32.22 10.88
CA THR A 65 -25.73 32.68 10.65
C THR A 65 -26.78 31.83 11.38
N GLY A 66 -26.38 30.81 12.14
CA GLY A 66 -27.27 29.92 12.89
C GLY A 66 -28.06 28.96 12.01
N LYS A 67 -27.76 28.90 10.71
CA LYS A 67 -28.49 28.08 9.74
C LYS A 67 -28.10 26.60 9.78
N LEU A 68 -26.93 26.29 10.33
CA LEU A 68 -26.37 24.93 10.34
C LEU A 68 -26.10 24.46 11.77
N PRO A 69 -26.32 23.17 12.07
CA PRO A 69 -26.32 22.66 13.43
C PRO A 69 -24.91 22.20 13.85
N GLY A 70 -24.06 23.15 14.27
CA GLY A 70 -22.64 22.89 14.57
C GLY A 70 -22.37 21.82 15.63
N HIS A 71 -23.28 21.61 16.58
CA HIS A 71 -23.18 20.57 17.61
C HIS A 71 -23.29 19.13 17.07
N TYR A 72 -23.68 18.92 15.81
CA TYR A 72 -23.62 17.58 15.19
C TYR A 72 -22.23 17.25 14.65
N VAL A 73 -21.32 18.22 14.54
CA VAL A 73 -19.96 17.99 14.04
C VAL A 73 -19.18 17.20 15.09
N ARG A 74 -18.81 15.96 14.74
CA ARG A 74 -18.01 15.06 15.59
C ARG A 74 -16.58 14.91 15.09
N SER A 75 -16.39 14.99 13.78
CA SER A 75 -15.07 14.86 13.14
C SER A 75 -14.72 16.14 12.37
N LEU A 76 -13.59 16.74 12.72
CA LEU A 76 -13.09 17.98 12.12
C LEU A 76 -11.72 17.75 11.49
N THR A 77 -11.61 18.01 10.19
CA THR A 77 -10.34 17.95 9.44
C THR A 77 -9.91 19.35 9.01
N LEU A 78 -8.71 19.77 9.40
CA LEU A 78 -8.15 21.11 9.18
C LEU A 78 -6.82 20.98 8.42
N LYS A 79 -6.79 21.30 7.13
CA LYS A 79 -5.62 21.13 6.26
C LYS A 79 -5.40 22.32 5.36
N GLY A 80 -4.16 22.64 5.03
CA GLY A 80 -3.87 23.69 4.03
C GLY A 80 -4.52 25.05 4.28
N ILE A 81 -4.91 25.35 5.52
CA ILE A 81 -5.45 26.63 5.98
C ILE A 81 -4.48 27.25 6.97
N ASP A 82 -4.71 28.49 7.35
CA ASP A 82 -3.96 29.18 8.39
C ASP A 82 -4.99 29.82 9.32
N LEU A 83 -5.04 29.33 10.57
CA LEU A 83 -6.05 29.70 11.54
C LEU A 83 -5.56 30.86 12.39
N THR A 84 -6.34 31.94 12.40
CA THR A 84 -6.14 33.02 13.37
C THR A 84 -6.63 32.60 14.76
N GLU A 85 -6.23 33.33 15.79
CA GLU A 85 -6.77 33.15 17.15
C GLU A 85 -8.30 33.32 17.17
N HIS A 86 -8.81 34.30 16.42
CA HIS A 86 -10.23 34.54 16.26
C HIS A 86 -10.95 33.32 15.65
N ASP A 87 -10.43 32.78 14.53
CA ASP A 87 -11.00 31.59 13.89
C ASP A 87 -11.04 30.41 14.86
N THR A 88 -9.96 30.23 15.61
CA THR A 88 -9.80 29.11 16.54
C THR A 88 -10.84 29.15 17.66
N PHE A 89 -11.07 30.32 18.25
CA PHE A 89 -12.13 30.53 19.23
C PHE A 89 -13.53 30.30 18.65
N HIS A 90 -13.75 30.69 17.39
CA HIS A 90 -15.02 30.43 16.72
C HIS A 90 -15.25 28.95 16.44
N LEU A 91 -14.21 28.20 16.05
CA LEU A 91 -14.31 26.76 15.82
C LEU A 91 -14.74 26.02 17.09
N THR A 92 -14.10 26.29 18.23
CA THR A 92 -14.43 25.63 19.51
C THR A 92 -15.87 25.92 19.95
N LYS A 93 -16.35 27.16 19.71
CA LYS A 93 -17.73 27.54 20.02
C LYS A 93 -18.75 26.91 19.08
N LEU A 94 -18.46 26.85 17.78
CA LEU A 94 -19.40 26.33 16.77
C LEU A 94 -19.48 24.81 16.81
N PHE A 95 -18.37 24.13 17.07
CA PHE A 95 -18.24 22.68 16.95
C PHE A 95 -17.88 22.04 18.30
N SER A 96 -18.65 22.34 19.35
CA SER A 96 -18.36 21.94 20.73
C SER A 96 -18.22 20.43 20.98
N GLU A 97 -18.76 19.62 20.07
CA GLU A 97 -18.97 18.18 20.21
C GLU A 97 -17.93 17.32 19.48
N VAL A 98 -16.85 17.94 18.96
CA VAL A 98 -15.77 17.24 18.23
C VAL A 98 -15.06 16.21 19.12
N ASP A 99 -15.05 14.96 18.65
CA ASP A 99 -14.32 13.85 19.26
C ASP A 99 -13.14 13.38 18.41
N THR A 100 -13.08 13.80 17.14
CA THR A 100 -12.08 13.41 16.17
C THR A 100 -11.51 14.64 15.51
N LEU A 101 -10.24 14.91 15.75
CA LEU A 101 -9.51 16.04 15.16
C LEU A 101 -8.39 15.53 14.26
N VAL A 102 -8.40 15.95 12.99
CA VAL A 102 -7.33 15.70 12.04
C VAL A 102 -6.79 17.04 11.59
N MET A 103 -5.49 17.26 11.71
CA MET A 103 -4.92 18.56 11.39
C MET A 103 -3.50 18.49 10.87
N ASP A 104 -3.16 19.42 9.97
CA ASP A 104 -1.78 19.68 9.57
C ASP A 104 -1.18 20.72 10.53
N TRP A 105 0.07 20.56 10.97
CA TRP A 105 0.69 21.54 11.88
C TRP A 105 0.84 22.93 11.28
N ASN A 106 0.98 22.98 9.95
CA ASN A 106 1.15 24.23 9.22
C ASN A 106 -0.06 25.17 9.31
N ILE A 107 -1.16 24.74 9.94
CA ILE A 107 -2.32 25.61 10.17
C ILE A 107 -2.07 26.80 11.10
N TRP A 108 -0.88 26.89 11.71
CA TRP A 108 -0.49 28.04 12.55
C TRP A 108 0.75 28.76 12.03
N SER A 109 1.05 28.60 10.75
CA SER A 109 2.26 29.17 10.13
C SER A 109 2.39 30.69 10.34
N SER A 110 1.29 31.45 10.32
CA SER A 110 1.33 32.89 10.61
C SER A 110 1.52 33.21 12.09
N SER A 111 0.99 32.36 12.97
CA SER A 111 1.07 32.55 14.43
C SER A 111 2.45 32.17 15.00
N LEU A 112 3.22 31.38 14.25
CA LEU A 112 4.53 30.85 14.65
C LEU A 112 5.73 31.72 14.18
N GLN A 113 5.51 32.94 13.69
CA GLN A 113 6.59 33.86 13.28
C GLN A 113 7.49 34.36 14.43
N PHE A 114 7.39 33.78 15.63
CA PHE A 114 8.35 34.03 16.71
C PHE A 114 9.73 33.49 16.31
N GLN A 115 10.60 34.38 15.85
CA GLN A 115 12.02 34.13 15.63
C GLN A 115 12.71 33.79 16.95
N ALA A 116 12.65 32.52 17.36
CA ALA A 116 13.60 32.00 18.32
C ALA A 116 14.95 31.83 17.61
N HIS A 117 15.87 32.78 17.82
CA HIS A 117 17.27 32.57 17.48
C HIS A 117 17.80 31.43 18.37
N PHE A 118 17.95 30.23 17.79
CA PHE A 118 18.63 29.12 18.44
C PHE A 118 20.13 29.24 18.18
N ASP A 119 20.92 29.40 19.24
CA ASP A 119 22.38 29.27 19.17
C ASP A 119 22.75 27.83 18.80
N SER A 120 23.43 27.69 17.66
CA SER A 120 23.70 26.45 16.93
C SER A 120 24.63 25.43 17.64
N GLU A 121 25.10 25.70 18.86
CA GLU A 121 26.16 24.91 19.51
C GLU A 121 25.70 24.00 20.67
N ALA A 122 24.41 23.97 21.02
CA ALA A 122 23.93 23.11 22.10
C ALA A 122 23.76 21.63 21.67
N PRO A 123 24.19 20.65 22.48
CA PRO A 123 24.07 19.23 22.16
C PRO A 123 22.61 18.76 22.10
N ILE A 124 22.31 17.92 21.09
CA ILE A 124 20.99 17.37 20.67
C ILE A 124 20.25 16.58 21.78
N SER A 125 20.84 16.41 22.96
CA SER A 125 20.24 15.67 24.08
C SER A 125 19.27 16.47 24.94
N PHE A 126 19.11 17.78 24.72
CA PHE A 126 18.12 18.57 25.44
C PHE A 126 16.79 18.58 24.68
N ILE A 127 15.78 17.97 25.31
CA ILE A 127 14.37 18.23 25.02
C ILE A 127 14.22 19.76 24.98
N HIS A 128 13.85 20.31 23.81
CA HIS A 128 13.71 21.74 23.61
C HIS A 128 12.95 22.36 24.80
N PRO A 129 13.42 23.48 25.38
CA PRO A 129 12.65 24.17 26.41
C PRO A 129 11.25 24.45 25.84
N THR A 130 10.22 24.19 26.65
CA THR A 130 8.81 24.37 26.28
C THR A 130 8.57 25.82 25.89
N GLN A 131 8.75 26.14 24.62
CA GLN A 131 8.16 27.32 24.01
C GLN A 131 6.67 27.00 24.00
N GLY A 132 5.97 27.45 25.04
CA GLY A 132 4.57 27.10 25.26
C GLY A 132 3.75 27.26 23.98
N LEU A 133 2.70 26.44 23.85
CA LEU A 133 1.83 26.47 22.68
C LEU A 133 1.35 27.91 22.40
N PRO A 134 1.26 28.32 21.13
CA PRO A 134 0.61 29.59 20.81
C PRO A 134 -0.78 29.63 21.44
N PRO A 135 -1.26 30.79 21.94
CA PRO A 135 -2.53 30.87 22.69
C PRO A 135 -3.73 30.27 21.96
N SER A 136 -3.78 30.40 20.62
CA SER A 136 -4.80 29.79 19.78
C SER A 136 -4.78 28.26 19.84
N VAL A 137 -3.59 27.66 19.75
CA VAL A 137 -3.38 26.22 19.82
C VAL A 137 -3.74 25.68 21.19
N ASP A 138 -3.26 26.37 22.24
CA ASP A 138 -3.56 26.01 23.62
C ASP A 138 -5.07 26.09 23.88
N HIS A 139 -5.75 27.13 23.41
CA HIS A 139 -7.21 27.24 23.53
C HIS A 139 -7.94 26.08 22.85
N LEU A 140 -7.52 25.71 21.64
CA LEU A 140 -8.16 24.63 20.88
C LEU A 140 -8.05 23.28 21.60
N PHE A 141 -6.85 22.93 22.09
CA PHE A 141 -6.62 21.65 22.76
C PHE A 141 -7.08 21.64 24.22
N SER A 142 -6.96 22.74 24.95
CA SER A 142 -7.55 22.85 26.27
C SER A 142 -9.08 22.71 26.20
N TYR A 143 -9.73 23.23 25.15
CA TYR A 143 -11.15 22.99 24.90
C TYR A 143 -11.41 21.53 24.51
N TYR A 144 -11.02 21.10 23.30
CA TYR A 144 -11.41 19.76 22.83
C TYR A 144 -10.82 18.62 23.66
N GLY A 145 -9.56 18.74 24.07
CA GLY A 145 -8.82 17.72 24.80
C GLY A 145 -9.35 17.46 26.21
N SER A 146 -9.81 18.50 26.91
CA SER A 146 -10.45 18.33 28.24
C SER A 146 -11.90 17.81 28.15
N HIS A 147 -12.56 18.02 27.01
CA HIS A 147 -13.96 17.64 26.81
C HIS A 147 -14.08 16.25 26.19
N ASN A 148 -14.14 16.18 24.85
CA ASN A 148 -14.65 15.04 24.10
C ASN A 148 -13.63 14.39 23.18
N LEU A 149 -12.43 14.97 23.00
CA LEU A 149 -11.47 14.48 22.03
C LEU A 149 -10.96 13.07 22.38
N ARG A 150 -11.23 12.13 21.48
CA ARG A 150 -10.84 10.71 21.58
C ARG A 150 -9.86 10.30 20.49
N HIS A 151 -9.91 10.96 19.35
CA HIS A 151 -9.09 10.64 18.19
C HIS A 151 -8.36 11.88 17.71
N LEU A 152 -7.02 11.82 17.69
CA LEU A 152 -6.18 12.92 17.26
C LEU A 152 -5.23 12.45 16.16
N THR A 153 -5.21 13.17 15.03
CA THR A 153 -4.21 13.02 13.98
C THR A 153 -3.51 14.35 13.74
N ILE A 154 -2.20 14.39 13.94
CA ILE A 154 -1.36 15.57 13.69
C ILE A 154 -0.40 15.23 12.56
N ASP A 155 -0.39 16.04 11.51
CA ASP A 155 0.60 15.94 10.43
C ASP A 155 1.64 17.07 10.51
N ALA A 156 2.85 16.75 10.97
CA ALA A 156 3.92 17.71 11.26
C ALA A 156 4.89 17.93 10.07
N VAL A 157 4.38 17.91 8.83
CA VAL A 157 5.20 18.16 7.64
C VAL A 157 5.84 19.56 7.68
N ASN A 158 7.15 19.63 7.46
CA ASN A 158 7.95 20.87 7.31
C ASN A 158 8.14 21.72 8.57
N GLN A 159 8.04 21.14 9.77
CA GLN A 159 8.13 21.90 11.01
C GLN A 159 9.27 21.36 11.85
N ASP A 160 10.16 22.25 12.26
CA ASP A 160 11.33 21.91 13.06
C ASP A 160 10.93 21.82 14.55
N ASN A 161 10.12 22.75 15.08
CA ASN A 161 9.75 22.73 16.50
C ASN A 161 8.25 22.48 16.74
N THR A 162 7.82 21.22 16.77
CA THR A 162 6.44 20.85 17.15
C THR A 162 6.39 20.51 18.63
N ASP A 163 5.76 21.34 19.47
CA ASP A 163 5.53 21.01 20.88
C ASP A 163 4.35 20.03 21.04
N ILE A 164 4.61 18.78 20.64
CA ILE A 164 3.66 17.67 20.73
C ILE A 164 3.29 17.39 22.19
N TRP A 165 4.22 17.62 23.12
CA TRP A 165 4.04 17.25 24.52
C TRP A 165 2.95 18.08 25.18
N SER A 166 2.96 19.40 25.00
CA SER A 166 1.92 20.27 25.54
C SER A 166 0.53 19.91 25.00
N ILE A 167 0.44 19.49 23.74
CA ILE A 167 -0.83 19.06 23.14
C ILE A 167 -1.34 17.77 23.75
N LEU A 168 -0.46 16.78 23.88
CA LEU A 168 -0.83 15.49 24.47
C LEU A 168 -1.20 15.64 25.95
N ALA A 169 -0.54 16.54 26.68
CA ALA A 169 -0.88 16.88 28.05
C ALA A 169 -2.31 17.43 28.19
N SER A 170 -2.77 18.21 27.21
CA SER A 170 -4.14 18.73 27.15
C SER A 170 -5.18 17.68 26.71
N CYS A 171 -4.75 16.50 26.25
CA CYS A 171 -5.64 15.47 25.69
C CYS A 171 -5.53 14.10 26.41
N PRO A 172 -5.79 14.02 27.73
CA PRO A 172 -5.58 12.78 28.49
C PRO A 172 -6.56 11.64 28.16
N ARG A 173 -7.67 11.95 27.49
CA ARG A 173 -8.75 10.98 27.15
C ARG A 173 -8.58 10.32 25.77
N LEU A 174 -7.47 10.58 25.08
CA LEU A 174 -7.23 10.03 23.75
C LEU A 174 -7.22 8.50 23.77
N ARG A 175 -7.97 7.92 22.83
CA ARG A 175 -8.00 6.50 22.51
C ARG A 175 -7.23 6.18 21.23
N THR A 176 -7.15 7.14 20.30
CA THR A 176 -6.37 6.99 19.08
C THR A 176 -5.48 8.21 18.87
N LEU A 177 -4.19 7.96 18.66
CA LEU A 177 -3.22 9.00 18.32
C LEU A 177 -2.47 8.62 17.04
N LYS A 178 -2.49 9.52 16.07
CA LYS A 178 -1.71 9.41 14.84
C LYS A 178 -0.79 10.61 14.70
N LEU A 179 0.51 10.39 14.83
CA LEU A 179 1.53 11.40 14.59
C LEU A 179 2.15 11.14 13.22
N LEU A 180 1.96 12.04 12.27
CA LEU A 180 2.37 11.87 10.88
C LEU A 180 3.51 12.82 10.53
N ASN A 181 4.45 12.30 9.71
CA ASN A 181 5.58 13.03 9.15
C ASN A 181 6.43 13.80 10.17
N LEU A 182 6.60 13.25 11.37
CA LEU A 182 7.52 13.81 12.37
C LEU A 182 8.92 13.97 11.77
N ASN A 183 9.51 15.13 12.02
CA ASN A 183 10.79 15.56 11.50
C ASN A 183 11.97 14.74 12.08
N HIS A 184 13.18 15.25 11.93
CA HIS A 184 14.41 14.60 12.38
C HIS A 184 14.75 14.87 13.86
N GLU A 185 14.13 15.86 14.49
CA GLU A 185 14.30 16.19 15.91
C GLU A 185 13.57 15.20 16.81
N HIS A 186 12.39 14.71 16.37
CA HIS A 186 11.65 13.67 17.07
C HIS A 186 12.18 12.26 16.77
N ILE A 187 13.29 11.88 17.41
CA ILE A 187 13.76 10.50 17.41
C ILE A 187 12.85 9.67 18.31
N ILE A 188 12.11 8.73 17.71
CA ILE A 188 11.20 7.87 18.46
C ILE A 188 12.00 6.81 19.22
N THR A 189 12.10 6.97 20.53
CA THR A 189 12.76 6.06 21.47
C THR A 189 11.75 5.40 22.41
N LEU A 190 12.20 4.47 23.25
CA LEU A 190 11.35 3.90 24.31
C LEU A 190 10.84 4.99 25.28
N GLY A 191 11.72 5.92 25.67
CA GLY A 191 11.34 7.06 26.51
C GLY A 191 10.29 7.94 25.84
N TYR A 192 10.39 8.15 24.52
CA TYR A 192 9.38 8.89 23.76
C TYR A 192 8.00 8.24 23.87
N LEU A 193 7.92 6.90 23.75
CA LEU A 193 6.66 6.18 23.91
C LEU A 193 6.14 6.25 25.35
N GLU A 194 7.01 6.15 26.36
CA GLU A 194 6.61 6.29 27.76
C GLU A 194 6.01 7.67 28.04
N THR A 195 6.60 8.75 27.52
CA THR A 195 6.03 10.09 27.66
C THR A 195 4.63 10.17 27.03
N ILE A 196 4.42 9.59 25.84
CA ILE A 196 3.08 9.52 25.24
C ILE A 196 2.10 8.82 26.18
N HIS A 197 2.45 7.66 26.74
CA HIS A 197 1.55 6.91 27.63
C HIS A 197 1.32 7.58 28.98
N GLN A 198 2.29 8.34 29.49
CA GLN A 198 2.11 9.15 30.70
C GLN A 198 1.07 10.26 30.46
N LEU A 199 1.12 10.91 29.30
CA LEU A 199 0.19 11.99 28.94
C LEU A 199 -1.17 11.46 28.48
N CYS A 200 -1.21 10.30 27.82
CA CYS A 200 -2.41 9.68 27.26
C CYS A 200 -2.56 8.22 27.74
N PRO A 201 -2.92 7.98 29.01
CA PRO A 201 -2.95 6.63 29.59
C PRO A 201 -4.04 5.70 29.03
N HIS A 202 -5.04 6.25 28.34
CA HIS A 202 -6.19 5.51 27.79
C HIS A 202 -6.02 5.14 26.31
N LEU A 203 -4.80 5.25 25.78
CA LEU A 203 -4.52 5.01 24.37
C LEU A 203 -4.72 3.54 23.99
N VAL A 204 -5.53 3.30 22.96
CA VAL A 204 -5.84 1.97 22.41
C VAL A 204 -5.14 1.76 21.06
N ASP A 205 -5.03 2.82 20.24
CA ASP A 205 -4.33 2.81 18.95
C ASP A 205 -3.29 3.94 18.87
N LEU A 206 -2.05 3.56 18.57
CA LEU A 206 -0.94 4.49 18.38
C LEU A 206 -0.28 4.23 17.02
N SER A 207 -0.29 5.24 16.15
CA SER A 207 0.41 5.21 14.88
C SER A 207 1.37 6.39 14.75
N ILE A 208 2.66 6.10 14.59
CA ILE A 208 3.70 7.12 14.45
C ILE A 208 4.36 6.96 13.09
N LYS A 209 4.44 8.04 12.32
CA LYS A 209 5.23 8.16 11.10
C LYS A 209 6.29 9.23 11.30
N CYS A 210 7.56 8.84 11.34
CA CYS A 210 8.67 9.72 11.68
C CYS A 210 9.86 9.59 10.71
N THR A 211 10.86 10.45 10.87
CA THR A 211 12.11 10.33 10.11
C THR A 211 13.04 9.28 10.73
N ARG A 212 13.17 9.26 12.07
CA ARG A 212 14.07 8.35 12.78
C ARG A 212 13.37 7.67 13.95
N SER A 213 13.68 6.41 14.16
CA SER A 213 13.28 5.64 15.35
C SER A 213 14.48 4.87 15.87
N ASP A 214 14.76 4.93 17.17
CA ASP A 214 15.83 4.16 17.78
C ASP A 214 15.37 3.59 19.14
N PRO A 215 15.13 2.27 19.24
CA PRO A 215 14.75 1.65 20.52
C PRO A 215 15.87 1.71 21.56
N ASN A 216 17.10 2.11 21.19
CA ASN A 216 18.29 2.09 22.01
C ASN A 216 18.55 0.69 22.64
N PRO A 217 19.34 -0.18 21.98
CA PRO A 217 19.58 -1.55 22.45
C PRO A 217 20.25 -1.61 23.83
N ALA A 218 20.91 -0.54 24.29
CA ALA A 218 21.52 -0.49 25.62
C ALA A 218 20.49 -0.57 26.76
N LEU A 219 19.20 -0.33 26.49
CA LEU A 219 18.12 -0.44 27.46
C LEU A 219 17.56 -1.86 27.57
N LEU A 220 17.88 -2.78 26.64
CA LEU A 220 17.40 -4.16 26.66
C LEU A 220 17.70 -4.92 27.97
N PRO A 221 18.90 -4.83 28.59
CA PRO A 221 19.20 -5.56 29.82
C PRO A 221 18.26 -5.21 30.99
N GLN A 222 17.66 -4.02 30.95
CA GLN A 222 16.74 -3.55 31.99
C GLN A 222 15.38 -4.27 31.94
N PHE A 223 15.04 -4.91 30.83
CA PHE A 223 13.81 -5.69 30.64
C PHE A 223 14.00 -7.19 30.89
N SER A 224 15.12 -7.60 31.49
CA SER A 224 15.37 -9.00 31.87
C SER A 224 14.57 -9.41 33.11
N GLU A 225 14.23 -10.70 33.24
CA GLU A 225 13.31 -11.27 34.25
C GLU A 225 13.66 -10.99 35.73
N ASN A 226 14.87 -10.48 36.01
CA ASN A 226 15.40 -10.32 37.37
C ASN A 226 15.46 -8.86 37.87
N GLN A 227 14.81 -7.89 37.21
CA GLN A 227 14.87 -6.49 37.64
C GLN A 227 13.49 -5.86 37.93
N ASP A 228 13.13 -5.81 39.23
CA ASP A 228 11.94 -5.15 39.81
C ASP A 228 11.90 -3.61 39.66
N ARG A 229 12.63 -3.00 38.72
CA ARG A 229 12.95 -1.56 38.78
C ARG A 229 12.30 -0.67 37.72
N ILE A 230 11.75 -1.19 36.62
CA ILE A 230 11.10 -0.32 35.64
C ILE A 230 9.62 -0.18 35.97
N VAL A 231 9.24 0.94 36.59
CA VAL A 231 7.83 1.32 36.75
C VAL A 231 7.31 1.82 35.40
N LEU A 232 6.76 0.90 34.61
CA LEU A 232 6.08 1.23 33.35
C LEU A 232 4.66 1.69 33.64
N THR A 233 4.22 2.79 32.99
CA THR A 233 2.81 3.22 33.05
C THR A 233 1.89 2.10 32.56
N ARG A 234 0.79 1.82 33.25
CA ARG A 234 -0.19 0.85 32.73
C ARG A 234 -0.85 1.40 31.46
N THR A 235 -1.17 0.53 30.53
CA THR A 235 -1.73 0.90 29.23
C THR A 235 -2.62 -0.21 28.68
N ILE A 236 -3.59 0.18 27.87
CA ILE A 236 -4.57 -0.70 27.22
C ILE A 236 -4.34 -0.75 25.70
N LEU A 237 -3.12 -0.47 25.26
CA LEU A 237 -2.79 -0.39 23.84
C LEU A 237 -3.05 -1.73 23.15
N GLU A 238 -3.94 -1.72 22.15
CA GLU A 238 -4.28 -2.88 21.33
C GLU A 238 -3.62 -2.83 19.95
N SER A 239 -3.28 -1.64 19.44
CA SER A 239 -2.75 -1.44 18.10
C SER A 239 -1.56 -0.48 18.11
N PHE A 240 -0.43 -0.92 17.56
CA PHE A 240 0.78 -0.12 17.41
C PHE A 240 1.30 -0.16 15.97
N SER A 241 1.58 1.01 15.39
CA SER A 241 2.16 1.15 14.06
C SER A 241 3.31 2.16 14.05
N LEU A 242 4.51 1.73 13.67
CA LEU A 242 5.68 2.59 13.51
C LEU A 242 6.14 2.61 12.05
N ALA A 243 6.11 3.79 11.43
CA ALA A 243 6.56 4.03 10.07
C ALA A 243 7.73 5.02 10.04
N SER A 244 8.97 4.57 9.93
CA SER A 244 10.14 5.46 9.98
C SER A 244 10.98 5.42 8.70
N LYS A 245 11.61 6.55 8.33
CA LYS A 245 12.62 6.56 7.24
C LYS A 245 13.92 5.86 7.63
N SER A 246 14.19 5.67 8.92
CA SER A 246 15.34 4.94 9.43
C SER A 246 15.06 4.32 10.81
N GLY A 247 15.59 3.12 11.04
CA GLY A 247 15.56 2.43 12.33
C GLY A 247 14.31 1.60 12.61
N SER A 248 13.30 1.59 11.73
CA SER A 248 12.18 0.65 11.82
C SER A 248 12.62 -0.80 11.58
N ALA A 249 13.73 -1.02 10.88
CA ALA A 249 14.31 -2.36 10.74
C ALA A 249 14.96 -2.87 12.04
N LYS A 250 15.17 -2.00 13.05
CA LYS A 250 15.52 -2.39 14.43
C LYS A 250 14.31 -2.91 15.21
N TRP A 251 13.25 -3.39 14.53
CA TRP A 251 12.02 -3.90 15.16
C TRP A 251 12.24 -4.95 16.27
N PRO A 252 13.23 -5.87 16.23
CA PRO A 252 13.40 -6.86 17.29
C PRO A 252 13.74 -6.24 18.65
N TYR A 253 14.41 -5.09 18.64
CA TYR A 253 14.79 -4.37 19.85
C TYR A 253 13.61 -3.70 20.56
N TRP A 254 12.47 -3.54 19.88
CA TRP A 254 11.23 -3.05 20.50
C TRP A 254 10.47 -4.14 21.24
N LEU A 255 10.73 -5.42 20.94
CA LEU A 255 9.92 -6.53 21.40
C LEU A 255 9.94 -6.72 22.92
N PRO A 256 11.08 -6.61 23.65
CA PRO A 256 11.07 -6.77 25.11
C PRO A 256 10.23 -5.70 25.79
N TYR A 257 10.33 -4.46 25.32
CA TYR A 257 9.49 -3.36 25.80
C TYR A 257 8.00 -3.65 25.58
N PHE A 258 7.61 -4.11 24.38
CA PHE A 258 6.21 -4.47 24.11
C PHE A 258 5.71 -5.63 24.95
N SER A 259 6.58 -6.61 25.21
CA SER A 259 6.26 -7.77 26.05
C SER A 259 5.92 -7.38 27.49
N ALA A 260 6.67 -6.42 28.04
CA ALA A 260 6.48 -5.94 29.40
C ALA A 260 5.32 -4.92 29.49
N LYS A 261 5.16 -4.08 28.47
CA LYS A 261 4.25 -2.93 28.49
C LYS A 261 2.84 -3.22 27.98
N TYR A 262 2.70 -4.05 26.94
CA TYR A 262 1.45 -4.18 26.17
C TYR A 262 0.89 -5.62 26.19
N PRO A 263 0.34 -6.10 27.32
CA PRO A 263 -0.23 -7.44 27.40
C PRO A 263 -1.48 -7.64 26.51
N HIS A 264 -2.18 -6.54 26.20
CA HIS A 264 -3.37 -6.51 25.36
C HIS A 264 -3.10 -6.22 23.89
N LEU A 265 -1.83 -6.17 23.47
CA LEU A 265 -1.46 -5.86 22.09
C LEU A 265 -2.03 -6.90 21.13
N GLN A 266 -2.84 -6.46 20.17
CA GLN A 266 -3.46 -7.28 19.14
C GLN A 266 -2.82 -7.08 17.78
N HIS A 267 -2.36 -5.86 17.48
CA HIS A 267 -1.85 -5.49 16.17
C HIS A 267 -0.52 -4.76 16.29
N ILE A 268 0.50 -5.25 15.58
CA ILE A 268 1.80 -4.60 15.51
C ILE A 268 2.22 -4.44 14.05
N GLN A 269 2.63 -3.22 13.69
CA GLN A 269 3.08 -2.88 12.35
C GLN A 269 4.38 -2.10 12.38
N PHE A 270 5.34 -2.52 11.59
CA PHE A 270 6.55 -1.75 11.29
C PHE A 270 6.60 -1.43 9.80
N LYS A 271 7.02 -0.21 9.46
CA LYS A 271 7.15 0.24 8.07
C LYS A 271 8.40 1.08 7.86
N HIS A 272 9.22 0.70 6.88
CA HIS A 272 10.31 1.54 6.41
C HIS A 272 9.82 2.47 5.29
N CYS A 273 10.01 3.78 5.47
CA CYS A 273 9.62 4.82 4.50
C CYS A 273 10.81 5.43 3.75
N GLY A 274 12.04 4.95 3.99
CA GLY A 274 13.24 5.46 3.34
C GLY A 274 13.39 5.00 1.88
N LEU A 275 14.33 5.61 1.17
CA LEU A 275 14.66 5.28 -0.23
C LEU A 275 15.58 4.05 -0.36
N GLY A 276 16.07 3.51 0.75
CA GLY A 276 16.96 2.35 0.80
C GLY A 276 16.30 1.13 1.44
N LYS A 277 17.01 0.01 1.45
CA LYS A 277 16.68 -1.11 2.34
C LYS A 277 17.42 -0.86 3.64
N ASP A 278 16.70 -0.56 4.71
CA ASP A 278 17.27 -0.57 6.06
C ASP A 278 17.53 -2.04 6.40
N ARG A 279 18.81 -2.44 6.43
CA ARG A 279 19.20 -3.85 6.56
C ARG A 279 18.92 -4.42 7.95
N GLY A 280 18.41 -3.62 8.88
CA GLY A 280 18.45 -3.95 10.31
C GLY A 280 19.91 -3.99 10.77
N GLY A 281 20.19 -3.82 12.06
CA GLY A 281 21.55 -4.05 12.54
C GLY A 281 21.95 -5.50 12.24
N ASN A 282 23.19 -5.76 11.79
CA ASN A 282 23.76 -7.10 11.61
C ASN A 282 24.01 -7.84 12.95
N GLN A 283 23.31 -7.43 14.00
CA GLN A 283 23.49 -7.96 15.34
C GLN A 283 22.48 -9.08 15.54
N THR A 284 23.01 -10.24 15.88
CA THR A 284 22.24 -11.41 16.32
C THR A 284 21.43 -11.03 17.55
N ILE A 285 20.12 -11.20 17.46
CA ILE A 285 19.20 -10.95 18.57
C ILE A 285 19.14 -12.20 19.45
N PRO A 286 19.33 -12.11 20.78
CA PRO A 286 19.20 -13.27 21.66
C PRO A 286 17.79 -13.89 21.60
N ASP A 287 17.70 -15.22 21.56
CA ASP A 287 16.42 -15.94 21.48
C ASP A 287 15.44 -15.55 22.60
N GLN A 288 15.96 -15.22 23.78
CA GLN A 288 15.19 -14.75 24.94
C GLN A 288 14.28 -13.55 24.62
N VAL A 289 14.69 -12.66 23.72
CA VAL A 289 13.89 -11.49 23.30
C VAL A 289 12.57 -11.94 22.67
N TYR A 290 12.63 -12.98 21.84
CA TYR A 290 11.45 -13.53 21.19
C TYR A 290 10.57 -14.31 22.16
N THR A 291 11.18 -15.11 23.05
CA THR A 291 10.47 -15.81 24.13
C THR A 291 9.64 -14.85 24.97
N LEU A 292 10.26 -13.78 25.48
CA LEU A 292 9.58 -12.76 26.28
C LEU A 292 8.40 -12.16 25.54
N PHE A 293 8.60 -11.78 24.27
CA PHE A 293 7.53 -11.22 23.44
C PHE A 293 6.35 -12.16 23.22
N THR A 294 6.63 -13.42 22.87
CA THR A 294 5.57 -14.42 22.64
C THR A 294 4.74 -14.71 23.89
N HIS A 295 5.36 -14.62 25.08
CA HIS A 295 4.68 -14.83 26.36
C HIS A 295 3.98 -13.58 26.89
N GLY A 296 4.54 -12.38 26.67
CA GLY A 296 3.98 -11.11 27.12
C GLY A 296 2.80 -10.64 26.27
N CYS A 297 2.85 -10.82 24.96
CA CYS A 297 1.82 -10.35 24.02
C CYS A 297 0.90 -11.49 23.53
N ARG A 298 0.20 -12.17 24.44
CA ARG A 298 -0.62 -13.36 24.10
C ARG A 298 -1.85 -13.07 23.24
N GLN A 299 -2.33 -11.83 23.29
CA GLN A 299 -3.52 -11.39 22.53
C GLN A 299 -3.19 -10.97 21.09
N LEU A 300 -1.94 -11.12 20.66
CA LEU A 300 -1.49 -10.69 19.34
C LEU A 300 -2.23 -11.45 18.24
N LYS A 301 -2.94 -10.71 17.39
CA LYS A 301 -3.74 -11.21 16.25
C LYS A 301 -3.03 -11.02 14.92
N SER A 302 -2.23 -9.97 14.77
CA SER A 302 -1.48 -9.74 13.54
C SER A 302 -0.13 -9.07 13.70
N ILE A 303 0.83 -9.50 12.88
CA ILE A 303 2.13 -8.85 12.71
C ILE A 303 2.30 -8.43 11.25
N ARG A 304 2.68 -7.17 11.02
CA ARG A 304 2.92 -6.62 9.68
C ARG A 304 4.28 -5.94 9.58
N TRP A 305 5.09 -6.38 8.62
CA TRP A 305 6.30 -5.68 8.21
C TRP A 305 6.13 -5.10 6.81
N ASN A 306 6.45 -3.83 6.62
CA ASN A 306 6.41 -3.17 5.32
C ASN A 306 7.76 -2.56 4.99
N ASN A 307 8.33 -2.93 3.84
CA ASN A 307 9.64 -2.45 3.38
C ASN A 307 10.78 -2.78 4.36
N ILE A 308 10.62 -3.81 5.19
CA ILE A 308 11.61 -4.24 6.19
C ILE A 308 12.08 -5.64 5.86
N ILE A 309 13.40 -5.81 5.79
CA ILE A 309 14.00 -7.14 5.63
C ILE A 309 13.94 -7.84 6.98
N VAL A 310 13.14 -8.90 7.06
CA VAL A 310 13.12 -9.80 8.22
C VAL A 310 14.19 -10.88 7.97
N GLN A 311 15.27 -10.85 8.75
CA GLN A 311 16.40 -11.77 8.59
C GLN A 311 16.06 -13.18 9.07
N HIS A 312 16.74 -14.20 8.56
CA HIS A 312 16.43 -15.62 8.86
C HIS A 312 16.54 -15.96 10.35
N ASP A 313 17.56 -15.45 11.05
CA ASP A 313 17.73 -15.60 12.49
C ASP A 313 16.56 -15.01 13.27
N GLN A 314 16.04 -13.86 12.84
CA GLN A 314 14.89 -13.21 13.45
C GLN A 314 13.59 -13.99 13.22
N GLN A 315 13.43 -14.57 12.03
CA GLN A 315 12.30 -15.45 11.71
C GLN A 315 12.37 -16.71 12.58
N LYS A 316 13.55 -17.33 12.66
CA LYS A 316 13.78 -18.51 13.48
C LYS A 316 13.47 -18.19 14.94
N GLY A 317 14.08 -17.16 15.52
CA GLY A 317 13.85 -16.76 16.90
C GLY A 317 12.36 -16.53 17.22
N LEU A 318 11.62 -15.85 16.33
CA LEU A 318 10.20 -15.56 16.56
C LEU A 318 9.30 -16.80 16.45
N PHE A 319 9.59 -17.74 15.55
CA PHE A 319 8.66 -18.83 15.21
C PHE A 319 9.13 -20.22 15.64
N SER A 320 10.43 -20.52 15.68
CA SER A 320 10.90 -21.85 16.10
C SER A 320 10.58 -22.15 17.56
N LEU A 321 10.52 -21.11 18.41
CA LEU A 321 10.05 -21.24 19.79
C LEU A 321 8.57 -21.65 19.84
N CYS A 322 7.76 -21.17 18.89
CA CYS A 322 6.35 -21.53 18.85
C CYS A 322 6.14 -23.00 18.51
N ASP A 323 6.95 -23.53 17.61
CA ASP A 323 6.85 -24.91 17.15
C ASP A 323 7.33 -25.90 18.23
N GLN A 324 8.42 -25.57 18.97
CA GLN A 324 8.93 -26.41 20.07
C GLN A 324 7.96 -26.54 21.25
N HIS A 325 7.19 -25.48 21.54
CA HIS A 325 6.19 -25.50 22.61
C HIS A 325 4.93 -26.29 22.22
N HIS A 326 4.59 -26.35 20.92
CA HIS A 326 3.44 -27.10 20.43
C HIS A 326 3.59 -28.61 20.69
N GLU A 327 4.80 -29.16 20.53
CA GLU A 327 5.07 -30.59 20.78
C GLU A 327 5.05 -30.97 22.27
N LYS A 328 5.33 -30.04 23.18
CA LYS A 328 5.47 -30.31 24.63
C LYS A 328 4.23 -30.02 25.48
N GLN A 329 3.07 -29.75 24.89
CA GLN A 329 1.79 -29.42 25.58
C GLN A 329 1.87 -28.26 26.59
N GLN A 330 2.93 -27.44 26.57
CA GLN A 330 3.07 -26.30 27.46
C GLN A 330 2.69 -25.02 26.72
N ILE A 331 1.75 -24.26 27.32
CA ILE A 331 1.28 -22.90 26.99
C ILE A 331 1.63 -22.47 25.55
N GLN A 332 0.66 -22.60 24.63
CA GLN A 332 0.87 -22.19 23.24
C GLN A 332 1.21 -20.70 23.15
N PRO A 333 2.43 -20.33 22.72
CA PRO A 333 2.73 -18.95 22.36
C PRO A 333 1.84 -18.53 21.19
N PHE A 334 1.39 -17.27 21.19
CA PHE A 334 0.55 -16.70 20.14
C PHE A 334 -0.78 -17.45 19.85
N LEU A 335 -1.49 -17.87 20.90
CA LEU A 335 -2.80 -18.55 20.79
C LEU A 335 -3.81 -17.84 19.85
N HIS A 336 -3.72 -16.51 19.73
CA HIS A 336 -4.65 -15.70 18.94
C HIS A 336 -4.07 -15.15 17.64
N LEU A 337 -2.83 -15.49 17.27
CA LEU A 337 -2.23 -14.96 16.05
C LEU A 337 -2.93 -15.58 14.85
N LYS A 338 -3.54 -14.73 14.03
CA LYS A 338 -4.33 -15.14 12.86
C LYS A 338 -3.66 -14.78 11.55
N ARG A 339 -2.76 -13.79 11.57
CA ARG A 339 -2.30 -13.15 10.35
C ARG A 339 -0.87 -12.66 10.44
N ILE A 340 -0.03 -13.13 9.53
CA ILE A 340 1.29 -12.55 9.28
C ILE A 340 1.30 -11.94 7.88
N GLU A 341 1.85 -10.74 7.78
CA GLU A 341 2.02 -10.00 6.53
C GLU A 341 3.44 -9.44 6.42
N ALA A 342 4.21 -9.90 5.45
CA ALA A 342 5.56 -9.40 5.18
C ALA A 342 5.62 -8.80 3.78
N TYR A 343 5.76 -7.48 3.69
CA TYR A 343 5.92 -6.74 2.46
C TYR A 343 7.36 -6.27 2.28
N GLU A 344 7.94 -6.67 1.14
CA GLU A 344 9.33 -6.54 0.68
C GLU A 344 10.41 -7.47 1.28
N ASN A 345 11.06 -8.23 0.38
CA ASN A 345 12.28 -9.05 0.55
C ASN A 345 12.40 -9.79 1.88
N PHE A 346 11.44 -10.68 2.15
CA PHE A 346 11.67 -11.73 3.13
C PHE A 346 12.93 -12.52 2.74
N GLN A 347 13.96 -12.50 3.59
CA GLN A 347 15.24 -13.11 3.24
C GLN A 347 15.11 -14.62 3.35
N ILE A 348 15.34 -15.30 2.22
CA ILE A 348 15.41 -16.75 2.15
C ILE A 348 16.84 -17.14 2.55
N PRO A 349 17.05 -18.02 3.53
CA PRO A 349 18.40 -18.49 3.88
C PRO A 349 18.99 -19.32 2.74
N GLY A 350 20.32 -19.33 2.60
CA GLY A 350 21.01 -20.19 1.63
C GLY A 350 20.69 -21.68 1.84
N SER A 351 20.53 -22.08 3.10
CA SER A 351 19.97 -23.39 3.46
C SER A 351 18.45 -23.29 3.61
N ILE A 352 17.72 -23.31 2.49
CA ILE A 352 16.26 -23.16 2.47
C ILE A 352 15.56 -24.16 3.42
N GLN A 353 16.08 -25.39 3.55
CA GLN A 353 15.56 -26.41 4.48
C GLN A 353 15.48 -25.98 5.95
N LEU A 354 16.30 -25.01 6.37
CA LEU A 354 16.30 -24.44 7.72
C LEU A 354 15.35 -23.25 7.88
N SER A 355 14.65 -22.85 6.82
CA SER A 355 13.67 -21.78 6.86
C SER A 355 12.39 -22.26 7.55
N PRO A 356 11.82 -21.48 8.50
CA PRO A 356 10.50 -21.75 9.04
C PRO A 356 9.39 -21.79 7.96
N LEU A 357 9.63 -21.20 6.78
CA LEU A 357 8.72 -21.31 5.63
C LEU A 357 8.67 -22.74 5.04
N VAL A 358 9.75 -23.50 5.16
CA VAL A 358 9.94 -24.79 4.45
C VAL A 358 9.54 -25.96 5.34
N GLN A 359 9.71 -25.82 6.64
CA GLN A 359 9.29 -26.82 7.60
C GLN A 359 7.75 -26.91 7.59
N GLN A 360 7.23 -28.05 7.14
CA GLN A 360 5.80 -28.29 7.14
C GLN A 360 5.27 -28.30 8.58
N GLY A 361 4.16 -27.63 8.81
CA GLY A 361 3.49 -27.61 10.12
C GLY A 361 3.98 -26.52 11.07
N THR A 362 4.89 -25.64 10.65
CA THR A 362 5.27 -24.48 11.46
C THR A 362 4.11 -23.50 11.61
N LEU A 363 4.02 -22.84 12.77
CA LEU A 363 3.04 -21.78 13.02
C LEU A 363 3.10 -20.70 11.93
N MET A 364 4.31 -20.32 11.51
CA MET A 364 4.52 -19.31 10.49
C MET A 364 3.87 -19.69 9.15
N SER A 365 4.11 -20.89 8.65
CA SER A 365 3.51 -21.35 7.38
C SER A 365 1.99 -21.39 7.46
N SER A 366 1.42 -21.74 8.63
CA SER A 366 -0.03 -21.78 8.82
C SER A 366 -0.69 -20.39 8.90
N LEU A 367 0.02 -19.33 9.31
CA LEU A 367 -0.58 -18.00 9.57
C LEU A 367 -0.23 -16.92 8.53
N LEU A 368 0.69 -17.22 7.61
CA LEU A 368 1.13 -16.27 6.59
C LEU A 368 0.03 -16.05 5.54
N THR A 369 -0.45 -14.82 5.41
CA THR A 369 -1.53 -14.46 4.47
C THR A 369 -1.05 -13.59 3.30
N SER A 370 -0.02 -12.77 3.54
CA SER A 370 0.62 -11.94 2.53
C SER A 370 2.14 -12.08 2.64
N LEU A 371 2.80 -12.39 1.52
CA LEU A 371 4.25 -12.51 1.45
C LEU A 371 4.80 -11.74 0.26
N THR A 372 5.92 -11.05 0.47
CA THR A 372 6.76 -10.54 -0.60
C THR A 372 8.15 -11.16 -0.53
N ILE A 373 8.54 -11.82 -1.60
CA ILE A 373 9.90 -12.37 -1.74
C ILE A 373 10.75 -11.52 -2.68
N GLY A 374 12.04 -11.53 -2.40
CA GLY A 374 13.08 -10.93 -3.21
C GLY A 374 13.94 -11.97 -3.92
N HIS A 375 15.13 -11.53 -4.34
CA HIS A 375 16.16 -12.40 -4.90
C HIS A 375 16.50 -13.56 -3.95
N PRO A 376 16.41 -14.82 -4.39
CA PRO A 376 16.91 -15.95 -3.64
C PRO A 376 18.44 -15.87 -3.53
N PRO A 377 19.03 -16.50 -2.52
CA PRO A 377 20.47 -16.75 -2.49
C PRO A 377 20.93 -17.52 -3.73
N ALA A 378 22.20 -17.36 -4.11
CA ALA A 378 22.79 -18.01 -5.29
C ALA A 378 22.62 -19.55 -5.27
N ASP A 379 22.62 -20.13 -4.07
CA ASP A 379 22.56 -21.56 -3.81
C ASP A 379 21.12 -22.13 -3.84
N VAL A 380 20.11 -21.27 -3.99
CA VAL A 380 18.70 -21.61 -3.89
C VAL A 380 17.99 -21.32 -5.20
N THR A 381 17.40 -22.34 -5.78
CA THR A 381 16.63 -22.20 -7.03
C THR A 381 15.26 -21.57 -6.78
N THR A 382 14.72 -20.88 -7.79
CA THR A 382 13.35 -20.31 -7.74
C THR A 382 12.29 -21.38 -7.47
N ALA A 383 12.46 -22.61 -7.99
CA ALA A 383 11.54 -23.72 -7.75
C ALA A 383 11.49 -24.10 -6.27
N GLN A 384 12.66 -24.24 -5.62
CA GLN A 384 12.75 -24.52 -4.18
C GLN A 384 12.08 -23.40 -3.34
N VAL A 385 12.22 -22.14 -3.76
CA VAL A 385 11.52 -21.02 -3.12
C VAL A 385 10.00 -21.13 -3.25
N ILE A 386 9.50 -21.48 -4.42
CA ILE A 386 8.05 -21.62 -4.62
C ILE A 386 7.50 -22.84 -3.88
N GLU A 387 8.25 -23.94 -3.83
CA GLU A 387 7.90 -25.14 -3.04
C GLU A 387 7.81 -24.82 -1.55
N ALA A 388 8.80 -24.10 -1.02
CA ALA A 388 8.78 -23.58 0.34
C ALA A 388 7.51 -22.78 0.64
N ILE A 389 7.18 -21.82 -0.23
CA ILE A 389 6.01 -20.96 -0.07
C ILE A 389 4.71 -21.76 -0.20
N GLY A 390 4.70 -22.83 -0.97
CA GLY A 390 3.57 -23.74 -1.11
C GLY A 390 3.10 -24.38 0.19
N ASN A 391 3.96 -24.48 1.19
CA ASN A 391 3.57 -24.94 2.53
C ASN A 391 2.67 -23.93 3.26
N CYS A 392 2.60 -22.68 2.80
CA CYS A 392 1.80 -21.62 3.40
C CYS A 392 0.33 -21.72 2.97
N ARG A 393 -0.44 -22.60 3.62
CA ARG A 393 -1.83 -22.92 3.22
C ARG A 393 -2.80 -21.74 3.26
N ASN A 394 -2.52 -20.70 4.04
CA ASN A 394 -3.36 -19.50 4.16
C ASN A 394 -2.85 -18.31 3.34
N LEU A 395 -1.87 -18.51 2.45
CA LEU A 395 -1.30 -17.45 1.64
C LEU A 395 -2.29 -17.01 0.54
N VAL A 396 -2.88 -15.84 0.73
CA VAL A 396 -3.87 -15.24 -0.18
C VAL A 396 -3.22 -14.24 -1.14
N SER A 397 -2.09 -13.63 -0.76
CA SER A 397 -1.39 -12.62 -1.56
C SER A 397 0.11 -12.90 -1.62
N LEU A 398 0.65 -13.02 -2.83
CA LEU A 398 2.07 -13.23 -3.08
C LEU A 398 2.60 -12.14 -4.00
N LYS A 399 3.70 -11.52 -3.57
CA LYS A 399 4.47 -10.59 -4.37
C LYS A 399 5.88 -11.14 -4.62
N ILE A 400 6.29 -11.25 -5.87
CA ILE A 400 7.65 -11.65 -6.26
C ILE A 400 8.31 -10.44 -6.88
N GLN A 401 9.43 -9.96 -6.31
CA GLN A 401 10.09 -8.76 -6.80
C GLN A 401 11.62 -8.86 -6.77
N GLU A 402 12.25 -8.67 -7.92
CA GLU A 402 13.71 -8.57 -8.02
C GLU A 402 14.19 -7.11 -8.07
N CYS A 403 15.50 -6.91 -7.90
CA CYS A 403 16.13 -5.60 -8.14
C CYS A 403 16.29 -5.31 -9.64
N PHE A 404 16.54 -6.35 -10.42
CA PHE A 404 16.73 -6.32 -11.86
C PHE A 404 16.24 -7.64 -12.46
N ILE A 405 15.80 -7.60 -13.72
CA ILE A 405 15.44 -8.82 -14.46
C ILE A 405 16.74 -9.55 -14.78
N ASP A 406 17.07 -10.56 -13.98
CA ASP A 406 18.13 -11.51 -14.30
C ASP A 406 17.61 -12.47 -15.40
N PRO A 407 18.25 -12.51 -16.58
CA PRO A 407 17.84 -13.39 -17.65
C PRO A 407 17.93 -14.88 -17.32
N GLU A 408 18.77 -15.29 -16.37
CA GLU A 408 18.96 -16.69 -15.98
C GLU A 408 17.94 -17.11 -14.92
N MET A 409 17.40 -16.14 -14.19
CA MET A 409 16.50 -16.38 -13.09
C MET A 409 15.03 -16.27 -13.53
N ALA A 410 14.41 -17.43 -13.74
CA ALA A 410 13.02 -17.54 -14.15
C ALA A 410 12.17 -18.22 -13.08
N TYR A 411 10.94 -17.73 -12.89
CA TYR A 411 9.93 -18.40 -12.07
C TYR A 411 8.94 -19.13 -12.97
N GLY A 412 8.69 -20.42 -12.68
CA GLY A 412 7.67 -21.20 -13.35
C GLY A 412 6.27 -20.77 -12.89
N MET A 413 5.43 -20.32 -13.82
CA MET A 413 4.03 -20.00 -13.51
C MET A 413 3.28 -21.26 -13.06
N ASP A 414 3.59 -22.42 -13.67
CA ASP A 414 3.02 -23.71 -13.28
C ASP A 414 3.40 -24.08 -11.85
N ASP A 415 4.65 -23.81 -11.44
CA ASP A 415 5.14 -24.06 -10.08
C ASP A 415 4.37 -23.20 -9.07
N ILE A 416 4.19 -21.91 -9.36
CA ILE A 416 3.45 -20.97 -8.49
C ILE A 416 2.02 -21.47 -8.28
N LEU A 417 1.32 -21.81 -9.37
CA LEU A 417 -0.07 -22.27 -9.31
C LEU A 417 -0.21 -23.66 -8.66
N THR A 418 0.78 -24.54 -8.82
CA THR A 418 0.74 -25.88 -8.23
C THR A 418 0.88 -25.81 -6.71
N HIS A 419 1.78 -24.95 -6.24
CA HIS A 419 2.20 -24.92 -4.85
C HIS A 419 1.37 -23.93 -4.02
N CYS A 420 1.02 -22.76 -4.56
CA CYS A 420 0.31 -21.71 -3.82
C CYS A 420 -1.22 -21.81 -3.93
N LYS A 421 -1.81 -22.93 -3.51
CA LYS A 421 -3.21 -23.29 -3.79
C LYS A 421 -4.29 -22.33 -3.28
N SER A 422 -3.99 -21.48 -2.29
CA SER A 422 -4.93 -20.51 -1.71
C SER A 422 -4.76 -19.09 -2.26
N LEU A 423 -3.89 -18.92 -3.25
CA LEU A 423 -3.45 -17.62 -3.73
C LEU A 423 -4.54 -16.92 -4.58
N HIS A 424 -4.99 -15.77 -4.11
CA HIS A 424 -5.98 -14.93 -4.80
C HIS A 424 -5.35 -13.75 -5.55
N THR A 425 -4.23 -13.22 -5.05
CA THR A 425 -3.54 -12.08 -5.66
C THR A 425 -2.08 -12.39 -5.90
N LEU A 426 -1.63 -12.28 -7.15
CA LEU A 426 -0.24 -12.45 -7.55
C LEU A 426 0.29 -11.14 -8.15
N TYR A 427 1.33 -10.58 -7.52
CA TYR A 427 2.01 -9.39 -8.02
C TYR A 427 3.49 -9.71 -8.33
N ILE A 428 3.88 -9.58 -9.59
CA ILE A 428 5.22 -9.93 -10.04
C ILE A 428 5.87 -8.67 -10.59
N LYS A 429 7.11 -8.39 -10.18
CA LYS A 429 7.81 -7.17 -10.56
C LYS A 429 9.30 -7.42 -10.84
N ASP A 430 9.78 -6.92 -11.98
CA ASP A 430 11.19 -7.05 -12.39
C ASP A 430 11.65 -8.53 -12.49
N VAL A 431 10.72 -9.45 -12.82
CA VAL A 431 10.94 -10.91 -12.83
C VAL A 431 10.66 -11.50 -14.21
N HIS A 432 11.35 -12.58 -14.58
CA HIS A 432 11.04 -13.39 -15.75
C HIS A 432 10.13 -14.58 -15.41
N LEU A 433 9.03 -14.73 -16.14
CA LEU A 433 8.09 -15.85 -16.03
C LEU A 433 8.24 -16.84 -17.19
N ILE A 434 8.23 -18.12 -16.85
CA ILE A 434 8.24 -19.22 -17.81
C ILE A 434 7.12 -20.21 -17.51
N THR A 435 6.81 -21.06 -18.47
CA THR A 435 6.03 -22.28 -18.27
C THR A 435 6.88 -23.46 -18.72
N LYS A 436 6.86 -24.55 -17.95
CA LYS A 436 7.64 -25.77 -18.22
C LYS A 436 6.74 -26.94 -18.56
N CYS A 437 5.49 -26.95 -18.07
CA CYS A 437 4.68 -28.15 -18.08
C CYS A 437 3.22 -27.86 -18.46
N ASN A 438 2.63 -28.81 -19.20
CA ASN A 438 1.19 -28.85 -19.45
C ASN A 438 0.42 -29.50 -18.29
N THR A 439 0.92 -29.41 -17.06
CA THR A 439 0.23 -29.94 -15.88
C THR A 439 -1.18 -29.37 -15.81
N ILE A 440 -2.17 -30.26 -15.74
CA ILE A 440 -3.58 -29.90 -15.71
C ILE A 440 -3.91 -29.46 -14.28
N ILE A 441 -3.63 -28.21 -13.97
CA ILE A 441 -4.19 -27.53 -12.81
C ILE A 441 -5.51 -26.93 -13.29
N SER A 442 -6.60 -27.26 -12.61
CA SER A 442 -7.91 -26.65 -12.86
C SER A 442 -8.43 -26.03 -11.58
N ASN A 443 -9.11 -24.88 -11.69
CA ASN A 443 -9.82 -24.20 -10.60
C ASN A 443 -8.93 -23.60 -9.51
N HIS A 444 -7.77 -23.07 -9.88
CA HIS A 444 -6.96 -22.25 -9.00
C HIS A 444 -7.71 -20.95 -8.61
N PRO A 445 -7.72 -20.51 -7.33
CA PRO A 445 -8.53 -19.39 -6.84
C PRO A 445 -7.94 -18.00 -7.17
N LEU A 446 -7.04 -17.90 -8.15
CA LEU A 446 -6.38 -16.64 -8.47
C LEU A 446 -7.40 -15.71 -9.12
N LYS A 447 -7.63 -14.55 -8.48
CA LYS A 447 -8.57 -13.51 -8.95
C LYS A 447 -7.82 -12.35 -9.62
N LYS A 448 -6.67 -11.98 -9.06
CA LYS A 448 -5.89 -10.82 -9.49
C LYS A 448 -4.47 -11.15 -9.86
N LEU A 449 -4.08 -10.81 -11.09
CA LEU A 449 -2.71 -10.91 -11.60
C LEU A 449 -2.20 -9.52 -11.98
N LYS A 450 -1.02 -9.16 -11.49
CA LYS A 450 -0.34 -7.92 -11.88
C LYS A 450 1.13 -8.20 -12.19
N LEU A 451 1.55 -7.88 -13.40
CA LEU A 451 2.93 -7.93 -13.85
C LEU A 451 3.45 -6.49 -14.01
N LYS A 452 4.63 -6.19 -13.49
CA LYS A 452 5.24 -4.85 -13.61
C LYS A 452 6.71 -4.94 -13.98
N ARG A 453 7.09 -4.41 -15.14
CA ARG A 453 8.46 -4.49 -15.67
C ARG A 453 8.95 -5.93 -15.67
N SER A 454 8.06 -6.86 -15.94
CA SER A 454 8.34 -8.28 -15.95
C SER A 454 8.43 -8.75 -17.38
N SER A 455 9.15 -9.84 -17.59
CA SER A 455 9.14 -10.55 -18.85
C SER A 455 8.44 -11.88 -18.72
N PHE A 456 7.90 -12.40 -19.80
CA PHE A 456 7.28 -13.72 -19.83
C PHE A 456 7.56 -14.44 -21.15
N ASN A 457 7.43 -15.76 -21.15
CA ASN A 457 7.45 -16.59 -22.36
C ASN A 457 6.04 -16.84 -22.90
N GLU A 458 5.95 -17.30 -24.14
CA GLU A 458 4.75 -17.89 -24.72
C GLU A 458 4.23 -19.01 -23.82
N GLY A 459 2.90 -19.16 -23.75
CA GLY A 459 2.25 -20.19 -22.95
C GLY A 459 1.96 -19.80 -21.50
N VAL A 460 2.60 -18.75 -20.95
CA VAL A 460 2.30 -18.31 -19.56
C VAL A 460 0.82 -17.95 -19.39
N PHE A 461 0.24 -17.19 -20.33
CA PHE A 461 -1.19 -16.87 -20.30
C PHE A 461 -2.09 -18.08 -20.63
N ASP A 462 -1.62 -19.04 -21.42
CA ASP A 462 -2.35 -20.28 -21.70
C ASP A 462 -2.48 -21.14 -20.44
N THR A 463 -1.39 -21.26 -19.66
CA THR A 463 -1.42 -21.89 -18.33
C THR A 463 -2.41 -21.17 -17.42
N ILE A 464 -2.30 -19.83 -17.32
CA ILE A 464 -3.18 -19.03 -16.47
C ILE A 464 -4.64 -19.22 -16.87
N SER A 465 -4.95 -19.18 -18.17
CA SER A 465 -6.31 -19.33 -18.66
C SER A 465 -6.91 -20.70 -18.31
N ARG A 466 -6.11 -21.76 -18.43
CA ARG A 466 -6.53 -23.12 -18.07
C ARG A 466 -6.76 -23.30 -16.57
N ALA A 467 -5.87 -22.74 -15.75
CA ALA A 467 -5.86 -22.97 -14.32
C ALA A 467 -6.79 -22.03 -13.53
N CYS A 468 -6.88 -20.76 -13.91
CA CYS A 468 -7.48 -19.70 -13.09
C CYS A 468 -8.83 -19.26 -13.66
N SER A 469 -9.88 -20.05 -13.46
CA SER A 469 -11.24 -19.74 -13.95
C SER A 469 -11.87 -18.51 -13.27
N GLN A 470 -11.41 -18.15 -12.07
CA GLN A 470 -11.90 -17.00 -11.29
C GLN A 470 -11.09 -15.71 -11.51
N LEU A 471 -10.14 -15.71 -12.45
CA LEU A 471 -9.32 -14.53 -12.74
C LEU A 471 -10.20 -13.45 -13.36
N ASP A 472 -10.35 -12.32 -12.68
CA ASP A 472 -11.18 -11.18 -13.10
C ASP A 472 -10.37 -9.90 -13.34
N HIS A 473 -9.14 -9.82 -12.84
CA HIS A 473 -8.31 -8.62 -12.92
C HIS A 473 -6.89 -8.93 -13.39
N VAL A 474 -6.49 -8.35 -14.52
CA VAL A 474 -5.15 -8.48 -15.09
C VAL A 474 -4.54 -7.12 -15.39
N GLU A 475 -3.33 -6.88 -14.87
CA GLU A 475 -2.55 -5.67 -15.13
C GLU A 475 -1.16 -6.02 -15.67
N LEU A 476 -0.84 -5.56 -16.89
CA LEU A 476 0.48 -5.70 -17.52
C LEU A 476 1.10 -4.32 -17.67
N LEU A 477 2.02 -3.98 -16.78
CA LEU A 477 2.67 -2.66 -16.75
C LEU A 477 4.11 -2.79 -17.20
N CYS A 478 4.44 -2.20 -18.33
CA CYS A 478 5.77 -2.16 -18.91
C CYS A 478 6.37 -3.56 -19.12
N CYS A 479 5.56 -4.53 -19.53
CA CYS A 479 5.99 -5.93 -19.66
C CYS A 479 6.54 -6.20 -21.06
N PHE A 480 7.27 -7.32 -21.22
CA PHE A 480 7.65 -7.79 -22.55
C PHE A 480 7.67 -9.30 -22.68
N GLN A 481 7.38 -9.80 -23.88
CA GLN A 481 7.56 -11.23 -24.18
C GLN A 481 8.99 -11.47 -24.66
N ARG A 482 9.66 -12.51 -24.16
CA ARG A 482 11.11 -12.71 -24.41
C ARG A 482 11.40 -13.66 -25.56
N ASP A 483 10.59 -14.71 -25.70
CA ASP A 483 10.82 -15.83 -26.61
C ASP A 483 10.19 -15.65 -28.00
N ARG A 484 9.26 -14.72 -28.17
CA ARG A 484 8.74 -14.26 -29.47
C ARG A 484 8.97 -12.78 -29.70
N ARG A 485 9.15 -12.41 -30.98
CA ARG A 485 9.48 -11.05 -31.40
C ARG A 485 8.42 -10.40 -32.29
N ASP A 486 7.68 -11.24 -33.01
CA ASP A 486 6.66 -10.88 -33.99
C ASP A 486 5.31 -10.62 -33.32
N GLN A 487 4.96 -11.46 -32.34
CA GLN A 487 3.64 -11.46 -31.73
C GLN A 487 3.71 -11.70 -30.22
N ILE A 488 2.94 -10.91 -29.48
CA ILE A 488 2.63 -11.19 -28.07
C ILE A 488 1.25 -11.79 -27.96
N ARG A 489 1.12 -12.89 -27.23
CA ARG A 489 -0.17 -13.60 -27.06
C ARG A 489 -0.62 -13.52 -25.60
N ILE A 490 -1.75 -12.85 -25.39
CA ILE A 490 -2.45 -12.80 -24.11
C ILE A 490 -3.77 -13.54 -24.30
N LEU A 491 -3.75 -14.87 -24.11
CA LEU A 491 -4.92 -15.71 -24.32
C LEU A 491 -5.56 -16.02 -22.97
N LEU A 492 -6.75 -15.48 -22.76
CA LEU A 492 -7.60 -15.69 -21.58
C LEU A 492 -9.04 -16.09 -21.97
N PRO A 493 -9.23 -17.03 -22.94
CA PRO A 493 -10.56 -17.30 -23.53
C PRO A 493 -11.60 -17.83 -22.54
N ARG A 494 -11.21 -18.25 -21.34
CA ARG A 494 -12.11 -18.78 -20.29
C ARG A 494 -12.52 -17.73 -19.27
N GLN A 495 -11.90 -16.56 -19.27
CA GLN A 495 -12.02 -15.56 -18.21
C GLN A 495 -13.04 -14.48 -18.55
N GLU A 496 -13.87 -14.14 -17.56
CA GLU A 496 -14.75 -12.97 -17.56
C GLU A 496 -14.08 -11.89 -16.71
N LEU A 497 -13.50 -10.89 -17.36
CA LEU A 497 -12.66 -9.90 -16.70
C LEU A 497 -13.47 -8.66 -16.29
N THR A 498 -13.30 -8.21 -15.06
CA THR A 498 -13.68 -6.86 -14.67
C THR A 498 -12.69 -5.85 -15.26
N THR A 499 -11.40 -6.18 -15.26
CA THR A 499 -10.37 -5.26 -15.77
C THR A 499 -9.23 -6.00 -16.46
N LEU A 500 -8.93 -5.58 -17.69
CA LEU A 500 -7.69 -5.90 -18.39
C LEU A 500 -6.97 -4.60 -18.70
N LYS A 501 -5.86 -4.34 -18.01
CA LYS A 501 -5.04 -3.15 -18.23
C LYS A 501 -3.69 -3.52 -18.79
N ILE A 502 -3.36 -2.99 -19.95
CA ILE A 502 -2.08 -3.16 -20.64
C ILE A 502 -1.47 -1.78 -20.83
N GLN A 503 -0.24 -1.59 -20.38
CA GLN A 503 0.45 -0.31 -20.50
C GLN A 503 1.92 -0.54 -20.84
N GLY A 504 2.41 -0.01 -21.96
CA GLY A 504 3.81 -0.11 -22.34
C GLY A 504 4.30 -1.55 -22.60
N LEU A 505 3.45 -2.41 -23.17
CA LEU A 505 3.79 -3.79 -23.52
C LEU A 505 4.72 -3.82 -24.75
N ARG A 506 5.71 -4.72 -24.78
CA ARG A 506 6.75 -4.78 -25.82
C ARG A 506 7.08 -6.20 -26.26
N THR A 507 7.49 -6.39 -27.52
CA THR A 507 7.98 -7.68 -28.06
C THR A 507 9.46 -7.93 -27.76
N ARG A 508 10.17 -6.90 -27.24
CA ARG A 508 11.60 -6.96 -26.94
C ARG A 508 11.91 -6.21 -25.66
N ARG A 509 13.06 -6.53 -25.05
CA ARG A 509 13.62 -5.78 -23.93
C ARG A 509 13.76 -4.31 -24.35
N TYR A 510 13.24 -3.41 -23.53
CA TYR A 510 13.09 -1.97 -23.74
C TYR A 510 14.04 -1.34 -24.77
N TYR A 511 13.62 -1.39 -26.03
CA TYR A 511 14.12 -0.49 -27.05
C TYR A 511 13.05 0.58 -27.24
N ALA A 512 13.39 1.85 -27.01
CA ALA A 512 12.41 2.93 -27.00
C ALA A 512 11.68 3.09 -28.34
N GLY A 513 12.25 2.58 -29.44
CA GLY A 513 11.64 2.57 -30.77
C GLY A 513 10.71 1.38 -31.07
N CYS A 514 10.78 0.27 -30.33
CA CYS A 514 9.96 -0.94 -30.59
C CYS A 514 8.56 -0.84 -29.93
N ARG A 515 7.72 0.09 -30.38
CA ARG A 515 6.43 0.41 -29.74
C ARG A 515 5.26 -0.29 -30.38
N ILE A 516 4.59 -1.18 -29.66
CA ILE A 516 3.41 -1.89 -30.20
C ILE A 516 2.31 -0.89 -30.56
N ARG A 517 1.89 -0.89 -31.84
CA ARG A 517 0.76 -0.09 -32.32
C ARG A 517 -0.46 -0.91 -32.74
N PHE A 518 -0.27 -2.21 -33.01
CA PHE A 518 -1.33 -3.10 -33.49
C PHE A 518 -1.81 -4.04 -32.40
N PHE A 519 -3.13 -4.05 -32.20
CA PHE A 519 -3.79 -4.88 -31.21
C PHE A 519 -4.92 -5.65 -31.88
N GLN A 520 -4.79 -6.96 -31.95
CA GLN A 520 -5.88 -7.86 -32.29
C GLN A 520 -6.63 -8.21 -31.00
N ILE A 521 -7.82 -7.64 -30.81
CA ILE A 521 -8.68 -7.84 -29.65
C ILE A 521 -9.84 -8.75 -30.07
N ASN A 522 -9.81 -10.00 -29.62
CA ASN A 522 -10.66 -11.07 -30.12
C ASN A 522 -10.56 -11.16 -31.66
N GLN A 523 -11.63 -10.81 -32.36
CA GLN A 523 -11.70 -10.86 -33.83
C GLN A 523 -11.38 -9.50 -34.50
N PHE A 524 -11.31 -8.41 -33.74
CA PHE A 524 -11.16 -7.07 -34.26
C PHE A 524 -9.73 -6.57 -34.16
N TRP A 525 -9.29 -5.81 -35.16
CA TRP A 525 -7.98 -5.16 -35.14
C TRP A 525 -8.12 -3.71 -34.78
N HIS A 526 -7.16 -3.23 -33.99
CA HIS A 526 -7.07 -1.85 -33.55
C HIS A 526 -5.67 -1.31 -33.83
N TYR A 527 -5.60 -0.04 -34.20
CA TYR A 527 -4.36 0.70 -34.45
C TYR A 527 -4.27 1.94 -33.57
N MET A 528 -3.11 2.11 -32.93
CA MET A 528 -2.77 3.28 -32.13
C MET A 528 -2.00 4.27 -33.00
N SER A 529 -2.71 5.21 -33.62
CA SER A 529 -2.12 6.22 -34.53
C SER A 529 -1.47 7.40 -33.78
N GLN A 530 -2.04 7.80 -32.65
CA GLN A 530 -1.58 8.96 -31.86
C GLN A 530 -1.36 8.56 -30.40
N TYR A 531 -0.20 8.92 -29.87
CA TYR A 531 0.16 8.65 -28.49
C TYR A 531 1.18 9.67 -27.99
N ASP A 532 1.13 9.93 -26.68
CA ASP A 532 2.18 10.66 -25.99
C ASP A 532 3.16 9.68 -25.35
N ILE A 533 4.41 10.12 -25.30
CA ILE A 533 5.43 9.53 -24.43
C ILE A 533 5.73 10.59 -23.40
N HIS A 534 5.44 10.31 -22.14
CA HIS A 534 5.91 11.19 -21.08
C HIS A 534 7.43 11.02 -20.93
N ILE A 535 8.18 11.86 -21.66
CA ILE A 535 9.62 12.03 -21.51
C ILE A 535 9.83 12.91 -20.28
N HIS A 536 10.16 12.30 -19.14
CA HIS A 536 10.57 13.09 -17.99
C HIS A 536 11.92 13.77 -18.28
N PRO A 537 12.04 15.10 -18.13
CA PRO A 537 13.29 15.81 -18.40
C PRO A 537 14.42 15.25 -17.55
N VAL A 538 15.55 14.99 -18.20
CA VAL A 538 16.77 14.48 -17.57
C VAL A 538 17.29 15.54 -16.60
N GLY A 539 17.29 15.25 -15.29
CA GLY A 539 17.83 16.17 -14.26
C GLY A 539 16.97 16.30 -13.00
N GLN A 540 15.67 16.02 -13.07
CA GLN A 540 14.83 15.98 -11.87
C GLN A 540 15.01 14.65 -11.13
N LYS A 541 15.66 14.69 -9.95
CA LYS A 541 15.75 13.58 -8.97
C LYS A 541 14.36 13.32 -8.36
N ILE A 542 13.41 12.82 -9.15
CA ILE A 542 12.11 12.41 -8.63
C ILE A 542 12.02 10.88 -8.72
N ALA A 543 11.37 10.26 -7.73
CA ALA A 543 11.06 8.82 -7.63
C ALA A 543 10.23 8.25 -8.82
N PHE A 544 9.99 9.03 -9.88
CA PHE A 544 9.25 8.69 -11.10
C PHE A 544 10.12 8.19 -12.27
N GLN A 545 11.37 7.75 -12.02
CA GLN A 545 12.06 6.84 -12.97
C GLN A 545 11.21 5.61 -13.36
N LYS A 546 10.15 5.31 -12.59
CA LYS A 546 9.15 4.25 -12.82
C LYS A 546 8.36 4.32 -14.15
N TYR A 547 8.30 5.46 -14.86
CA TYR A 547 7.48 5.61 -16.07
C TYR A 547 8.21 6.22 -17.28
N ARG A 548 9.55 6.28 -17.27
CA ARG A 548 10.28 6.73 -18.46
C ARG A 548 9.87 5.89 -19.67
N ASN A 549 9.48 6.57 -20.75
CA ASN A 549 9.06 5.98 -22.02
C ASN A 549 7.73 5.19 -21.99
N MET A 550 6.84 5.50 -21.04
CA MET A 550 5.48 4.97 -21.06
C MET A 550 4.61 5.68 -22.08
N GLU A 551 3.88 4.89 -22.85
CA GLU A 551 2.91 5.38 -23.84
C GLU A 551 1.57 5.69 -23.18
N PHE A 552 0.96 6.76 -23.66
CA PHE A 552 -0.41 7.17 -23.38
C PHE A 552 -1.12 7.30 -24.72
N ALA A 553 -2.05 6.41 -25.00
CA ALA A 553 -2.77 6.41 -26.27
C ALA A 553 -3.79 7.57 -26.29
N HIS A 554 -3.73 8.40 -27.32
CA HIS A 554 -4.78 9.40 -27.60
C HIS A 554 -5.89 8.75 -28.41
N THR A 555 -5.50 7.98 -29.43
CA THR A 555 -6.37 7.24 -30.34
C THR A 555 -6.08 5.74 -30.27
N LEU A 556 -7.13 4.93 -30.44
CA LEU A 556 -7.02 3.49 -30.60
C LEU A 556 -8.21 3.03 -31.45
N ASP A 557 -8.04 3.21 -32.76
CA ASP A 557 -9.14 3.11 -33.71
C ASP A 557 -9.26 1.69 -34.23
N ARG A 558 -10.49 1.23 -34.46
CA ARG A 558 -10.75 -0.07 -35.07
C ARG A 558 -10.45 0.00 -36.56
N LEU A 559 -9.67 -0.95 -37.06
CA LEU A 559 -9.36 -1.10 -38.49
C LEU A 559 -10.51 -1.78 -39.23
N ASP A 560 -10.70 -1.39 -40.49
CA ASP A 560 -11.67 -2.05 -41.37
C ASP A 560 -11.09 -3.35 -41.98
N GLU A 561 -11.93 -4.16 -42.62
CA GLU A 561 -11.48 -5.43 -43.20
C GLU A 561 -10.45 -5.25 -44.33
N ARG A 562 -10.51 -4.15 -45.08
CA ARG A 562 -9.58 -3.86 -46.16
C ARG A 562 -8.19 -3.58 -45.60
N ASP A 563 -8.10 -2.67 -44.63
CA ASP A 563 -6.88 -2.32 -43.90
C ASP A 563 -6.27 -3.56 -43.23
N ILE A 564 -7.11 -4.46 -42.70
CA ILE A 564 -6.65 -5.71 -42.10
C ILE A 564 -6.03 -6.64 -43.15
N GLN A 565 -6.65 -6.80 -44.33
CA GLN A 565 -6.10 -7.66 -45.39
C GLN A 565 -4.79 -7.10 -45.95
N GLU A 566 -4.72 -5.77 -46.10
CA GLU A 566 -3.49 -5.08 -46.51
C GLU A 566 -2.39 -5.19 -45.44
N LEU A 567 -2.73 -5.01 -44.15
CA LEU A 567 -1.77 -5.21 -43.05
C LEU A 567 -1.24 -6.65 -43.03
N LYS A 568 -2.11 -7.65 -43.20
CA LYS A 568 -1.73 -9.06 -43.22
C LYS A 568 -0.83 -9.42 -44.41
N SER A 569 -0.99 -8.77 -45.55
CA SER A 569 -0.14 -8.99 -46.72
C SER A 569 1.24 -8.34 -46.55
N LEU A 570 1.33 -7.22 -45.82
CA LEU A 570 2.57 -6.51 -45.52
C LEU A 570 3.37 -7.16 -44.38
N VAL A 571 2.68 -7.54 -43.31
CA VAL A 571 3.24 -8.04 -42.05
C VAL A 571 3.02 -9.54 -41.97
N THR A 572 3.72 -10.29 -42.83
CA THR A 572 3.70 -11.75 -42.75
C THR A 572 4.59 -12.23 -41.61
N THR A 573 4.30 -13.41 -41.09
CA THR A 573 5.16 -14.04 -40.08
C THR A 573 6.56 -14.27 -40.63
N GLU A 574 6.71 -14.46 -41.96
CA GLU A 574 7.99 -14.61 -42.63
C GLU A 574 8.76 -13.29 -42.72
N THR A 575 8.13 -12.16 -43.08
CA THR A 575 8.81 -10.86 -43.13
C THR A 575 9.25 -10.39 -41.74
N LEU A 576 8.44 -10.64 -40.70
CA LEU A 576 8.82 -10.36 -39.31
C LEU A 576 9.89 -11.32 -38.76
N LYS A 577 9.92 -12.59 -39.22
CA LYS A 577 10.94 -13.58 -38.81
C LYS A 577 12.26 -13.44 -39.56
N ALA A 578 12.25 -12.99 -40.81
CA ALA A 578 13.41 -12.92 -41.72
C ALA A 578 14.32 -11.71 -41.48
N TRP A 579 13.91 -10.79 -40.60
CA TRP A 579 14.63 -9.56 -40.30
C TRP A 579 14.85 -8.61 -41.49
N ASP A 580 14.02 -8.71 -42.52
CA ASP A 580 14.21 -7.96 -43.76
C ASP A 580 13.35 -6.68 -43.75
N ILE A 581 13.86 -5.63 -43.11
CA ILE A 581 13.23 -4.30 -43.16
C ILE A 581 13.12 -3.79 -44.60
N GLU A 582 14.08 -4.18 -45.47
CA GLU A 582 14.04 -3.84 -46.88
C GLU A 582 12.89 -4.55 -47.60
N ALA A 583 12.48 -5.75 -47.18
CA ALA A 583 11.25 -6.39 -47.68
C ALA A 583 10.00 -5.62 -47.26
N VAL A 584 9.93 -5.13 -46.01
CA VAL A 584 8.81 -4.28 -45.56
C VAL A 584 8.76 -2.98 -46.36
N LEU A 585 9.91 -2.34 -46.56
CA LEU A 585 10.05 -1.13 -47.37
C LEU A 585 9.65 -1.36 -48.84
N ARG A 586 10.14 -2.45 -49.45
CA ARG A 586 9.78 -2.84 -50.82
C ARG A 586 8.28 -3.09 -50.95
N ASN A 587 7.67 -3.78 -49.99
CA ASN A 587 6.24 -4.08 -50.00
C ASN A 587 5.37 -2.82 -49.84
N LEU A 588 5.83 -1.84 -49.07
CA LEU A 588 5.18 -0.52 -48.93
C LEU A 588 5.35 0.37 -50.17
N GLN A 589 6.37 0.12 -51.00
CA GLN A 589 6.62 0.86 -52.24
C GLN A 589 5.86 0.30 -53.45
N ILE A 590 5.13 -0.82 -53.31
CA ILE A 590 4.35 -1.39 -54.41
C ILE A 590 3.12 -0.48 -54.66
N PRO A 591 2.98 0.13 -55.85
CA PRO A 591 1.98 1.17 -56.14
C PRO A 591 0.50 0.73 -56.08
N ASN A 592 0.24 -0.54 -55.75
CA ASN A 592 -1.10 -1.10 -55.64
C ASN A 592 -1.64 -1.15 -54.20
N THR A 593 -0.86 -0.74 -53.19
CA THR A 593 -1.38 -0.59 -51.83
C THR A 593 -2.06 0.77 -51.71
N CYS A 594 -3.36 0.81 -51.41
CA CYS A 594 -4.13 2.05 -51.19
C CYS A 594 -3.75 2.79 -49.88
N LEU A 595 -2.69 2.36 -49.21
CA LEU A 595 -2.22 2.91 -47.95
C LEU A 595 -1.52 4.24 -48.19
N ASP A 596 -1.94 5.26 -47.45
CA ASP A 596 -1.17 6.50 -47.33
C ASP A 596 0.15 6.18 -46.61
N ALA A 597 1.24 6.06 -47.37
CA ALA A 597 2.57 5.71 -46.88
C ALA A 597 3.06 6.66 -45.76
N SER A 598 2.46 7.85 -45.61
CA SER A 598 2.77 8.77 -44.52
C SER A 598 2.27 8.29 -43.13
N LEU A 599 1.30 7.38 -43.08
CA LEU A 599 0.76 6.81 -41.84
C LEU A 599 1.60 5.64 -41.29
N TRP A 600 2.43 5.04 -42.14
CA TRP A 600 3.05 3.74 -41.89
C TRP A 600 4.56 3.87 -41.89
N ASP A 601 5.12 4.26 -40.75
CA ASP A 601 6.55 4.21 -40.51
C ASP A 601 7.03 2.74 -40.62
N PRO A 602 7.83 2.37 -41.64
CA PRO A 602 8.26 1.00 -41.90
C PRO A 602 9.12 0.43 -40.77
N GLU A 603 9.94 1.28 -40.14
CA GLU A 603 10.70 0.91 -38.95
C GLU A 603 9.77 0.63 -37.79
N ALA A 604 8.75 1.48 -37.58
CA ALA A 604 7.74 1.19 -36.57
C ALA A 604 7.06 -0.15 -36.87
N LEU A 605 6.50 -0.38 -38.05
CA LEU A 605 5.87 -1.66 -38.41
C LEU A 605 6.77 -2.87 -38.13
N TYR A 606 8.03 -2.81 -38.56
CA TYR A 606 9.00 -3.88 -38.43
C TYR A 606 9.42 -4.15 -36.96
N TYR A 607 9.64 -3.09 -36.17
CA TYR A 607 10.12 -3.22 -34.79
C TYR A 607 9.02 -3.39 -33.74
N SER A 608 7.78 -3.03 -34.08
CA SER A 608 6.67 -3.00 -33.12
C SER A 608 6.08 -4.38 -32.86
N GLY A 609 6.04 -5.24 -33.87
CA GLY A 609 5.19 -6.44 -33.84
C GLY A 609 3.73 -6.10 -33.52
N PHE A 610 2.96 -7.09 -33.07
CA PHE A 610 1.57 -6.89 -32.65
C PHE A 610 1.19 -7.70 -31.41
N VAL A 611 0.08 -7.33 -30.77
CA VAL A 611 -0.46 -8.04 -29.61
C VAL A 611 -1.77 -8.70 -30.00
N LYS A 612 -1.87 -9.99 -29.75
CA LYS A 612 -3.11 -10.75 -29.81
C LYS A 612 -3.66 -10.93 -28.40
N ILE A 613 -4.89 -10.45 -28.18
CA ILE A 613 -5.61 -10.50 -26.91
C ILE A 613 -6.89 -11.27 -27.16
N GLU A 614 -7.11 -12.35 -26.40
CA GLU A 614 -8.36 -13.11 -26.45
C GLU A 614 -8.92 -13.25 -25.04
N PHE A 615 -10.22 -13.02 -24.86
CA PHE A 615 -10.93 -13.21 -23.60
C PHE A 615 -12.42 -13.52 -23.83
N LYS A 616 -13.12 -14.06 -22.83
CA LYS A 616 -14.56 -14.32 -22.94
C LYS A 616 -15.37 -13.02 -22.89
N SER A 617 -15.12 -12.19 -21.88
CA SER A 617 -15.71 -10.86 -21.73
C SER A 617 -14.79 -9.96 -20.90
N VAL A 618 -14.93 -8.63 -21.05
CA VAL A 618 -14.23 -7.64 -20.24
C VAL A 618 -15.12 -6.42 -19.99
N GLN A 619 -15.19 -5.92 -18.75
CA GLN A 619 -15.92 -4.68 -18.44
C GLN A 619 -15.09 -3.42 -18.70
N HIS A 620 -13.79 -3.48 -18.39
CA HIS A 620 -12.86 -2.36 -18.61
C HIS A 620 -11.59 -2.84 -19.29
N LEU A 621 -11.48 -2.59 -20.59
CA LEU A 621 -10.25 -2.82 -21.34
C LEU A 621 -9.47 -1.51 -21.48
N LEU A 622 -8.34 -1.42 -20.79
CA LEU A 622 -7.46 -0.26 -20.88
C LEU A 622 -6.16 -0.61 -21.61
N ILE A 623 -5.88 0.06 -22.72
CA ILE A 623 -4.62 -0.05 -23.45
C ILE A 623 -3.94 1.30 -23.46
N ASN A 624 -2.73 1.37 -22.88
CA ASN A 624 -1.97 2.62 -22.72
C ASN A 624 -2.82 3.76 -22.10
N ASN A 625 -3.59 3.41 -21.06
CA ASN A 625 -4.57 4.25 -20.34
C ASN A 625 -5.77 4.77 -21.15
N LYS A 626 -5.94 4.36 -22.40
CA LYS A 626 -7.18 4.58 -23.16
C LYS A 626 -8.17 3.45 -22.86
N LEU A 627 -9.41 3.81 -22.53
CA LEU A 627 -10.53 2.86 -22.42
C LEU A 627 -10.98 2.46 -23.83
N VAL A 628 -11.05 1.15 -24.09
CA VAL A 628 -11.39 0.57 -25.40
C VAL A 628 -12.78 -0.06 -25.40
N LEU A 629 -13.09 -0.78 -24.32
CA LEU A 629 -14.37 -1.45 -24.03
C LEU A 629 -14.78 -1.12 -22.61
#